data_AF-A0A437QG63-F1
#
_entry.id   AF-A0A437QG63-F1
#
_cell.length_a   1.000
_cell.length_b   1.000
_cell.length_c   1.000
_cell.angle_alpha   90.00
_cell.angle_beta   90.00
_cell.angle_gamma   90.00
#
_symmetry.space_group_name_H-M   'P 1'
#
loop_
_entity.id
_entity.type
_entity.pdbx_description
1 polymer ?
#
loop_
_entity_poly.entity_id
_entity_poly.type
_entity_poly.pdbx_seq_one_letter_code
_entity_poly.pdbx_strand_id
1 'polypeptide(L)'
;MNTMIWDEALVRKYNTKGPRYTSYPTALLLRSGYGAANALQALAQSGPELSLYLHLPFCRELCYYCGCNKVISRDQTKADRYIQALAREIQFYQRVTANKQVSQLHLGGGTPTFLDQQQLTQLMLLLRQQFNFAADAVLSIEIDPRSCDVPKLRLLRELGFSRVSFGVQDFDEKVQLAIHRQQSYQLVETLVLAARQLGFSSVNLDLVYGLPFQHPDSFTATLQQVRQLDPDRISLFSYAHLPERFAAQRKIPSEALPNAQQKLELLALSVKKLGQAGYQAIGMDHFAKAHDSLAIAQREGKLQRNFQGYTTDNCPAMLGLGVSAISQVGNQIWQQQKDLNLYYRQQLELGHSIDKGMALSLDDQIRADLIAELMCNFRLDTEKFAEKWQLDFASYFSSSLAQLTRCQQDGLVELTSQQLKVTTLGRPWVRVLAACFDAYLLPQSQQYSQVI
;
A
#
# COMPACT_ATOMS: atom_id res chain seq x y z
N MET A 1 20.52 -20.11 -1.95
CA MET A 1 20.10 -19.42 -0.71
C MET A 1 20.54 -17.96 -0.81
N ASN A 2 19.61 -17.04 -1.08
CA ASN A 2 19.89 -15.61 -1.20
C ASN A 2 19.88 -14.98 0.19
N THR A 3 21.01 -15.00 0.90
CA THR A 3 21.21 -14.12 2.04
C THR A 3 21.40 -12.70 1.49
N MET A 4 20.43 -11.80 1.74
CA MET A 4 20.68 -10.36 1.57
C MET A 4 21.94 -10.01 2.39
N ILE A 5 22.98 -9.56 1.71
CA ILE A 5 24.21 -9.10 2.34
C ILE A 5 23.94 -7.68 2.82
N TRP A 6 23.84 -7.52 4.14
CA TRP A 6 23.67 -6.21 4.77
C TRP A 6 25.06 -5.63 5.04
N ASP A 7 25.46 -4.67 4.20
CA ASP A 7 26.72 -3.94 4.34
C ASP A 7 26.48 -2.63 5.10
N GLU A 8 27.08 -2.49 6.30
CA GLU A 8 26.94 -1.30 7.15
C GLU A 8 27.40 0.00 6.46
N ALA A 9 28.41 -0.07 5.59
CA ALA A 9 28.90 1.10 4.87
C ALA A 9 27.86 1.57 3.84
N LEU A 10 27.23 0.64 3.12
CA LEU A 10 26.13 0.94 2.20
C LEU A 10 24.94 1.52 2.96
N VAL A 11 24.62 0.96 4.13
CA VAL A 11 23.58 1.53 5.00
C VAL A 11 23.85 2.98 5.32
N ARG A 12 25.02 3.29 5.90
CA ARG A 12 25.35 4.67 6.29
C ARG A 12 25.32 5.60 5.09
N LYS A 13 25.78 5.13 3.93
CA LYS A 13 25.86 5.89 2.68
C LYS A 13 24.49 6.21 2.07
N TYR A 14 23.55 5.29 2.17
CA TYR A 14 22.23 5.37 1.52
C TYR A 14 21.05 5.58 2.47
N ASN A 15 21.31 5.82 3.76
CA ASN A 15 20.32 6.24 4.75
C ASN A 15 19.83 7.69 4.48
N THR A 16 19.08 7.84 3.39
CA THR A 16 18.52 9.10 2.92
C THR A 16 17.00 9.07 3.00
N LYS A 17 16.40 10.26 3.08
CA LYS A 17 14.95 10.42 2.95
C LYS A 17 14.57 10.37 1.48
N GLY A 18 13.51 9.63 1.16
CA GLY A 18 13.00 9.53 -0.21
C GLY A 18 11.51 9.19 -0.23
N PRO A 19 10.82 9.42 -1.34
CA PRO A 19 9.43 9.00 -1.47
C PRO A 19 9.29 7.48 -1.43
N ARG A 20 8.10 7.00 -1.08
CA ARG A 20 7.77 5.56 -1.11
C ARG A 20 7.42 5.05 -2.51
N TYR A 21 7.31 5.96 -3.49
CA TYR A 21 6.82 5.68 -4.85
C TYR A 21 5.58 4.77 -4.83
N THR A 22 4.58 5.13 -4.00
CA THR A 22 3.23 4.54 -4.09
C THR A 22 2.56 4.91 -5.40
N SER A 23 2.95 6.06 -5.97
CA SER A 23 2.70 6.51 -7.32
C SER A 23 3.89 7.37 -7.76
N TYR A 24 4.01 7.56 -9.07
CA TYR A 24 4.79 8.65 -9.64
C TYR A 24 3.88 9.44 -10.62
N PRO A 25 3.85 10.78 -10.55
CA PRO A 25 4.45 11.60 -9.50
C PRO A 25 3.83 11.33 -8.11
N THR A 26 4.49 11.80 -7.06
CA THR A 26 4.01 11.56 -5.68
C THR A 26 2.76 12.37 -5.38
N ALA A 27 1.95 11.92 -4.41
CA ALA A 27 0.75 12.64 -3.98
C ALA A 27 1.02 14.08 -3.44
N LEU A 28 2.27 14.45 -3.18
CA LEU A 28 2.67 15.80 -2.79
C LEU A 28 2.58 16.80 -3.95
N LEU A 29 2.55 16.31 -5.20
CA LEU A 29 2.44 17.13 -6.39
C LEU A 29 0.99 17.41 -6.82
N LEU A 30 0.01 16.73 -6.22
CA LEU A 30 -1.40 17.02 -6.48
C LEU A 30 -1.72 18.47 -6.07
N ARG A 31 -2.49 19.16 -6.91
CA ARG A 31 -2.86 20.57 -6.73
C ARG A 31 -4.36 20.73 -6.56
N SER A 32 -4.77 21.66 -5.71
CA SER A 32 -6.18 22.01 -5.53
C SER A 32 -6.74 22.65 -6.81
N GLY A 33 -8.06 22.59 -6.97
CA GLY A 33 -8.74 23.13 -8.17
C GLY A 33 -8.80 22.17 -9.35
N TYR A 34 -8.48 20.89 -9.15
CA TYR A 34 -8.68 19.86 -10.17
C TYR A 34 -10.18 19.66 -10.43
N GLY A 35 -10.62 19.89 -11.66
CA GLY A 35 -12.02 19.87 -12.04
C GLY A 35 -12.60 18.46 -12.14
N ALA A 36 -13.80 18.27 -11.62
CA ALA A 36 -14.49 16.97 -11.64
C ALA A 36 -14.80 16.47 -13.06
N ALA A 37 -14.96 17.38 -14.02
CA ALA A 37 -15.10 17.05 -15.44
C ALA A 37 -13.90 16.24 -15.97
N ASN A 38 -12.67 16.55 -15.54
CA ASN A 38 -11.47 15.82 -15.94
C ASN A 38 -11.49 14.38 -15.42
N ALA A 39 -11.92 14.16 -14.17
CA ALA A 39 -12.07 12.81 -13.60
C ALA A 39 -13.09 11.98 -14.38
N LEU A 40 -14.25 12.58 -14.70
CA LEU A 40 -15.31 11.90 -15.46
C LEU A 40 -14.86 11.58 -16.88
N GLN A 41 -14.18 12.52 -17.54
CA GLN A 41 -13.64 12.32 -18.89
C GLN A 41 -12.60 11.19 -18.90
N ALA A 42 -11.67 11.18 -17.95
CA ALA A 42 -10.66 10.13 -17.84
C ALA A 42 -11.29 8.75 -17.61
N LEU A 43 -12.30 8.66 -16.74
CA LEU A 43 -13.07 7.42 -16.56
C LEU A 43 -13.79 7.03 -17.85
N ALA A 44 -14.52 7.94 -18.48
CA ALA A 44 -15.26 7.64 -19.72
C ALA A 44 -14.33 7.15 -20.85
N GLN A 45 -13.11 7.69 -20.94
CA GLN A 45 -12.12 7.32 -21.96
C GLN A 45 -11.26 6.11 -21.58
N SER A 46 -11.27 5.68 -20.32
CA SER A 46 -10.54 4.49 -19.89
C SER A 46 -11.18 3.20 -20.42
N GLY A 47 -10.41 2.10 -20.41
CA GLY A 47 -10.84 0.78 -20.83
C GLY A 47 -12.07 0.23 -20.07
N PRO A 48 -12.57 -0.94 -20.47
CA PRO A 48 -13.77 -1.53 -19.88
C PRO A 48 -13.56 -2.02 -18.45
N GLU A 49 -12.33 -2.27 -18.02
CA GLU A 49 -12.01 -2.76 -16.68
C GLU A 49 -11.96 -1.61 -15.66
N LEU A 50 -12.35 -1.91 -14.42
CA LEU A 50 -12.34 -0.97 -13.30
C LEU A 50 -11.85 -1.66 -12.01
N SER A 51 -10.94 -1.01 -11.31
CA SER A 51 -10.51 -1.39 -9.97
C SER A 51 -11.08 -0.38 -8.97
N LEU A 52 -11.68 -0.86 -7.89
CA LEU A 52 -12.29 -0.02 -6.85
C LEU A 52 -11.48 -0.05 -5.57
N TYR A 53 -11.18 1.13 -5.03
CA TYR A 53 -10.71 1.31 -3.66
C TYR A 53 -11.74 2.11 -2.88
N LEU A 54 -12.17 1.60 -1.73
CA LEU A 54 -13.02 2.35 -0.81
C LEU A 54 -12.28 2.59 0.49
N HIS A 55 -12.18 3.86 0.86
CA HIS A 55 -11.63 4.27 2.14
C HIS A 55 -12.73 4.30 3.22
N LEU A 56 -12.61 3.45 4.23
CA LEU A 56 -13.50 3.40 5.40
C LEU A 56 -12.73 3.94 6.62
N PRO A 57 -12.96 5.19 7.05
CA PRO A 57 -12.02 5.91 7.93
C PRO A 57 -12.14 5.52 9.41
N PHE A 58 -13.19 4.81 9.82
CA PHE A 58 -13.48 4.68 11.25
C PHE A 58 -12.62 3.62 11.94
N CYS A 59 -12.12 3.95 13.13
CA CYS A 59 -11.48 3.00 14.05
C CYS A 59 -12.13 3.10 15.43
N ARG A 60 -12.27 1.97 16.13
CA ARG A 60 -12.83 1.96 17.50
C ARG A 60 -11.87 2.57 18.53
N GLU A 61 -10.58 2.42 18.32
CA GLU A 61 -9.52 2.82 19.24
C GLU A 61 -8.36 3.50 18.51
N LEU A 62 -7.70 4.42 19.22
CA LEU A 62 -6.54 5.13 18.72
C LEU A 62 -5.25 4.34 18.95
N CYS A 63 -4.70 3.73 17.90
CA CYS A 63 -3.35 3.16 17.95
C CYS A 63 -2.30 4.27 17.83
N TYR A 64 -1.35 4.35 18.77
CA TYR A 64 -0.45 5.50 18.87
C TYR A 64 0.54 5.60 17.71
N TYR A 65 0.89 4.48 17.08
CA TYR A 65 1.82 4.45 15.94
C TYR A 65 1.17 4.93 14.62
N CYS A 66 -0.17 4.94 14.52
CA CYS A 66 -0.87 4.95 13.23
C CYS A 66 -0.79 6.30 12.47
N GLY A 67 -0.23 6.24 11.25
CA GLY A 67 -0.12 7.36 10.31
C GLY A 67 -1.24 7.45 9.26
N CYS A 68 -2.23 6.54 9.27
CA CYS A 68 -3.30 6.50 8.26
C CYS A 68 -4.22 7.73 8.33
N ASN A 69 -5.05 7.94 7.31
CA ASN A 69 -6.26 8.77 7.45
C ASN A 69 -7.31 7.93 8.18
N LYS A 70 -7.81 8.41 9.32
CA LYS A 70 -8.74 7.68 10.20
C LYS A 70 -9.47 8.63 11.14
N VAL A 71 -10.64 8.20 11.59
CA VAL A 71 -11.50 8.88 12.54
C VAL A 71 -11.82 7.91 13.69
N ILE A 72 -11.47 8.29 14.91
CA ILE A 72 -11.76 7.46 16.09
C ILE A 72 -13.20 7.68 16.51
N SER A 73 -13.98 6.59 16.62
CA SER A 73 -15.35 6.65 17.11
C SER A 73 -15.81 5.33 17.71
N ARG A 74 -16.79 5.41 18.61
CA ARG A 74 -17.53 4.25 19.14
C ARG A 74 -19.00 4.25 18.70
N ASP A 75 -19.39 5.27 17.94
CA ASP A 75 -20.77 5.51 17.50
C ASP A 75 -20.96 4.91 16.10
N GLN A 76 -21.72 3.82 16.03
CA GLN A 76 -21.98 3.12 14.76
C GLN A 76 -22.85 3.92 13.79
N THR A 77 -23.63 4.90 14.27
CA THR A 77 -24.48 5.73 13.39
C THR A 77 -23.65 6.59 12.44
N LYS A 78 -22.37 6.83 12.76
CA LYS A 78 -21.44 7.51 11.85
C LYS A 78 -21.13 6.68 10.61
N ALA A 79 -21.11 5.35 10.72
CA ALA A 79 -20.93 4.47 9.56
C ALA A 79 -22.16 4.54 8.64
N ASP A 80 -23.38 4.58 9.18
CA ASP A 80 -24.61 4.73 8.38
C ASP A 80 -24.60 6.03 7.59
N ARG A 81 -24.29 7.16 8.26
CA ARG A 81 -24.13 8.46 7.60
C ARG A 81 -23.05 8.42 6.52
N TYR A 82 -21.97 7.71 6.75
CA TYR A 82 -20.88 7.58 5.79
C TYR A 82 -21.26 6.74 4.57
N ILE A 83 -21.98 5.63 4.75
CA ILE A 83 -22.50 4.81 3.65
C ILE A 83 -23.47 5.64 2.79
N GLN A 84 -24.29 6.50 3.38
CA GLN A 84 -25.16 7.41 2.62
C GLN A 84 -24.36 8.45 1.82
N ALA A 85 -23.24 8.94 2.34
CA ALA A 85 -22.36 9.84 1.59
C ALA A 85 -21.66 9.11 0.44
N LEU A 86 -21.17 7.90 0.68
CA LEU A 86 -20.62 7.02 -0.37
C LEU A 86 -21.65 6.73 -1.46
N ALA A 87 -22.92 6.51 -1.13
CA ALA A 87 -23.97 6.29 -2.12
C ALA A 87 -24.12 7.47 -3.10
N ARG A 88 -24.04 8.71 -2.60
CA ARG A 88 -24.06 9.92 -3.44
C ARG A 88 -22.82 9.99 -4.33
N GLU A 89 -21.65 9.72 -3.77
CA GLU A 89 -20.39 9.70 -4.51
C GLU A 89 -20.40 8.64 -5.63
N ILE A 90 -20.92 7.44 -5.33
CA ILE A 90 -21.06 6.36 -6.30
C ILE A 90 -21.98 6.78 -7.44
N GLN A 91 -23.14 7.39 -7.14
CA GLN A 91 -24.06 7.91 -8.17
C GLN A 91 -23.39 8.93 -9.09
N PHE A 92 -22.53 9.79 -8.55
CA PHE A 92 -21.80 10.78 -9.34
C PHE A 92 -20.89 10.16 -10.41
N TYR A 93 -20.25 9.03 -10.10
CA TYR A 93 -19.38 8.30 -11.03
C TYR A 93 -20.14 7.30 -11.91
N GLN A 94 -21.29 6.79 -11.45
CA GLN A 94 -22.06 5.73 -12.11
C GLN A 94 -22.38 6.03 -13.58
N ARG A 95 -22.66 7.29 -13.92
CA ARG A 95 -22.88 7.76 -15.31
C ARG A 95 -21.75 7.45 -16.30
N VAL A 96 -20.50 7.33 -15.84
CA VAL A 96 -19.33 7.04 -16.69
C VAL A 96 -18.72 5.66 -16.41
N THR A 97 -19.24 4.94 -15.41
CA THR A 97 -18.78 3.59 -15.04
C THR A 97 -19.82 2.51 -15.29
N ALA A 98 -21.03 2.84 -15.75
CA ALA A 98 -22.13 1.88 -15.95
C ALA A 98 -21.77 0.71 -16.90
N ASN A 99 -20.97 0.99 -17.94
CA ASN A 99 -20.53 -0.02 -18.91
C ASN A 99 -19.18 -0.68 -18.54
N LYS A 100 -18.60 -0.34 -17.39
CA LYS A 100 -17.33 -0.90 -16.94
C LYS A 100 -17.56 -2.13 -16.08
N GLN A 101 -16.61 -3.05 -16.12
CA GLN A 101 -16.59 -4.27 -15.34
C GLN A 101 -15.55 -4.15 -14.21
N VAL A 102 -16.02 -4.32 -12.98
CA VAL A 102 -15.16 -4.30 -11.79
C VAL A 102 -14.44 -5.63 -11.66
N SER A 103 -13.13 -5.63 -11.85
CA SER A 103 -12.25 -6.80 -11.67
C SER A 103 -11.67 -6.89 -10.25
N GLN A 104 -11.62 -5.77 -9.52
CA GLN A 104 -11.07 -5.74 -8.18
C GLN A 104 -11.81 -4.74 -7.28
N LEU A 105 -11.97 -5.12 -6.00
CA LEU A 105 -12.42 -4.23 -4.93
C LEU A 105 -11.50 -4.39 -3.73
N HIS A 106 -11.06 -3.27 -3.17
CA HIS A 106 -10.32 -3.21 -1.92
C HIS A 106 -11.00 -2.27 -0.92
N LEU A 107 -11.41 -2.82 0.22
CA LEU A 107 -11.86 -2.04 1.36
C LEU A 107 -10.67 -1.83 2.32
N GLY A 108 -10.24 -0.59 2.50
CA GLY A 108 -9.14 -0.26 3.42
C GLY A 108 -9.38 1.03 4.19
N GLY A 109 -8.36 1.54 4.87
CA GLY A 109 -8.33 2.89 5.43
C GLY A 109 -8.08 2.94 6.93
N GLY A 110 -9.12 3.23 7.71
CA GLY A 110 -9.08 3.11 9.16
C GLY A 110 -9.26 1.65 9.56
N THR A 111 -10.51 1.22 9.64
CA THR A 111 -10.85 -0.19 9.91
C THR A 111 -12.15 -0.51 9.18
N PRO A 112 -12.11 -1.15 7.99
CA PRO A 112 -13.31 -1.60 7.28
C PRO A 112 -14.26 -2.42 8.16
N THR A 113 -13.72 -3.29 9.01
CA THR A 113 -14.47 -4.08 9.99
C THR A 113 -14.97 -3.28 11.20
N PHE A 114 -14.89 -1.94 11.18
CA PHE A 114 -15.69 -1.09 12.07
C PHE A 114 -17.19 -1.24 11.75
N LEU A 115 -17.53 -1.31 10.46
CA LEU A 115 -18.89 -1.56 10.00
C LEU A 115 -19.36 -2.90 10.57
N ASP A 116 -20.56 -2.94 11.12
CA ASP A 116 -21.17 -4.21 11.55
C ASP A 116 -21.60 -5.07 10.35
N GLN A 117 -22.18 -6.23 10.64
CA GLN A 117 -22.62 -7.19 9.61
C GLN A 117 -23.70 -6.61 8.69
N GLN A 118 -24.65 -5.85 9.24
CA GLN A 118 -25.73 -5.23 8.46
C GLN A 118 -25.18 -4.13 7.56
N GLN A 119 -24.30 -3.28 8.08
CA GLN A 119 -23.66 -2.19 7.36
C GLN A 119 -22.74 -2.70 6.23
N LEU A 120 -21.97 -3.77 6.47
CA LEU A 120 -21.17 -4.42 5.44
C LEU A 120 -22.05 -4.98 4.32
N THR A 121 -23.16 -5.64 4.69
CA THR A 121 -24.13 -6.16 3.72
C THR A 121 -24.74 -5.05 2.89
N GLN A 122 -25.17 -3.96 3.53
CA GLN A 122 -25.73 -2.79 2.85
C GLN A 122 -24.73 -2.14 1.89
N LEU A 123 -23.47 -1.96 2.31
CA LEU A 123 -22.42 -1.41 1.46
C LEU A 123 -22.18 -2.29 0.23
N MET A 124 -22.09 -3.61 0.41
CA MET A 124 -21.86 -4.53 -0.70
C MET A 124 -23.04 -4.62 -1.64
N LEU A 125 -24.28 -4.59 -1.13
CA LEU A 125 -25.48 -4.50 -1.95
C LEU A 125 -25.49 -3.22 -2.79
N LEU A 126 -25.18 -2.08 -2.19
CA LEU A 126 -25.07 -0.79 -2.88
C LEU A 126 -24.02 -0.89 -4.02
N LEU A 127 -22.83 -1.41 -3.74
CA LEU A 127 -21.79 -1.55 -4.75
C LEU A 127 -22.22 -2.46 -5.91
N ARG A 128 -22.82 -3.62 -5.62
CA ARG A 128 -23.29 -4.56 -6.64
C ARG A 128 -24.48 -4.04 -7.45
N GLN A 129 -25.27 -3.13 -6.89
CA GLN A 129 -26.35 -2.45 -7.63
C GLN A 129 -25.84 -1.36 -8.57
N GLN A 130 -24.72 -0.72 -8.22
CA GLN A 130 -24.21 0.45 -8.94
C GLN A 130 -23.06 0.13 -9.90
N PHE A 131 -22.39 -1.00 -9.71
CA PHE A 131 -21.29 -1.46 -10.55
C PHE A 131 -21.49 -2.89 -11.02
N ASN A 132 -21.07 -3.17 -12.25
CA ASN A 132 -21.06 -4.52 -12.80
C ASN A 132 -19.77 -5.25 -12.37
N PHE A 133 -19.86 -6.26 -11.50
CA PHE A 133 -18.70 -7.03 -11.05
C PHE A 133 -18.41 -8.21 -11.99
N ALA A 134 -17.13 -8.43 -12.32
CA ALA A 134 -16.71 -9.67 -12.95
C ALA A 134 -17.02 -10.87 -12.05
N ALA A 135 -17.31 -12.02 -12.64
CA ALA A 135 -17.61 -13.25 -11.89
C ALA A 135 -16.42 -13.72 -11.04
N ASP A 136 -15.20 -13.45 -11.52
CA ASP A 136 -13.92 -13.75 -10.89
C ASP A 136 -13.28 -12.54 -10.20
N ALA A 137 -14.05 -11.48 -9.94
CA ALA A 137 -13.54 -10.27 -9.30
C ALA A 137 -12.86 -10.57 -7.95
N VAL A 138 -11.69 -9.97 -7.73
CA VAL A 138 -10.93 -10.13 -6.49
C VAL A 138 -11.38 -9.09 -5.47
N LEU A 139 -12.05 -9.54 -4.41
CA LEU A 139 -12.50 -8.69 -3.31
C LEU A 139 -11.58 -8.88 -2.10
N SER A 140 -11.03 -7.77 -1.60
CA SER A 140 -10.08 -7.73 -0.49
C SER A 140 -10.48 -6.73 0.58
N ILE A 141 -10.17 -7.04 1.84
CA ILE A 141 -10.53 -6.21 3.01
C ILE A 141 -9.44 -6.22 4.08
N GLU A 142 -9.16 -5.05 4.64
CA GLU A 142 -8.33 -4.90 5.85
C GLU A 142 -9.16 -5.12 7.13
N ILE A 143 -8.60 -5.85 8.09
CA ILE A 143 -9.28 -6.28 9.33
C ILE A 143 -8.44 -5.90 10.54
N ASP A 144 -9.05 -5.19 11.50
CA ASP A 144 -8.55 -5.17 12.87
C ASP A 144 -9.07 -6.41 13.61
N PRO A 145 -8.22 -7.34 14.06
CA PRO A 145 -8.63 -8.56 14.74
C PRO A 145 -9.57 -8.32 15.94
N ARG A 146 -9.46 -7.16 16.59
CA ARG A 146 -10.25 -6.79 17.78
C ARG A 146 -11.69 -6.37 17.44
N SER A 147 -11.99 -6.22 16.16
CA SER A 147 -13.31 -5.78 15.62
C SER A 147 -14.00 -6.85 14.78
N CYS A 148 -13.43 -8.05 14.71
CA CYS A 148 -13.89 -9.14 13.86
C CYS A 148 -13.95 -10.44 14.65
N ASP A 149 -15.00 -11.21 14.45
CA ASP A 149 -15.19 -12.55 14.97
C ASP A 149 -15.43 -13.54 13.81
N VAL A 150 -15.49 -14.83 14.12
CA VAL A 150 -15.70 -15.88 13.11
C VAL A 150 -17.03 -15.69 12.33
N PRO A 151 -18.17 -15.34 12.97
CA PRO A 151 -19.39 -14.99 12.25
C PRO A 151 -19.22 -13.87 11.22
N LYS A 152 -18.56 -12.76 11.60
CA LYS A 152 -18.30 -11.65 10.68
C LYS A 152 -17.37 -12.05 9.54
N LEU A 153 -16.36 -12.87 9.82
CA LEU A 153 -15.46 -13.39 8.79
C LEU A 153 -16.17 -14.32 7.80
N ARG A 154 -17.13 -15.13 8.27
CA ARG A 154 -18.02 -15.93 7.42
C ARG A 154 -18.87 -15.05 6.51
N LEU A 155 -19.50 -14.01 7.08
CA LEU A 155 -20.25 -13.03 6.28
C LEU A 155 -19.37 -12.40 5.19
N LEU A 156 -18.12 -12.03 5.51
CA LEU A 156 -17.21 -11.49 4.49
C LEU A 156 -16.99 -12.46 3.33
N ARG A 157 -16.87 -13.78 3.58
CA ARG A 157 -16.84 -14.76 2.48
C ARG A 157 -18.13 -14.80 1.69
N GLU A 158 -19.28 -14.80 2.36
CA GLU A 158 -20.61 -14.81 1.72
C GLU A 158 -20.82 -13.57 0.83
N LEU A 159 -20.29 -12.41 1.24
CA LEU A 159 -20.29 -11.18 0.45
C LEU A 159 -19.31 -11.20 -0.75
N GLY A 160 -18.46 -12.23 -0.83
CA GLY A 160 -17.55 -12.50 -1.94
C GLY A 160 -16.09 -12.11 -1.71
N PHE A 161 -15.72 -11.63 -0.51
CA PHE A 161 -14.31 -11.33 -0.20
C PHE A 161 -13.49 -12.61 -0.27
N SER A 162 -12.41 -12.62 -1.06
CA SER A 162 -11.53 -13.78 -1.22
C SER A 162 -10.16 -13.56 -0.60
N ARG A 163 -9.81 -12.31 -0.22
CA ARG A 163 -8.56 -11.96 0.44
C ARG A 163 -8.77 -11.11 1.68
N VAL A 164 -7.96 -11.33 2.71
CA VAL A 164 -7.99 -10.56 3.97
C VAL A 164 -6.59 -10.14 4.41
N SER A 165 -6.49 -8.94 4.98
CA SER A 165 -5.28 -8.46 5.66
C SER A 165 -5.57 -8.20 7.13
N PHE A 166 -4.85 -8.87 8.03
CA PHE A 166 -5.00 -8.66 9.47
C PHE A 166 -3.91 -7.73 10.01
N GLY A 167 -4.33 -6.66 10.68
CA GLY A 167 -3.43 -5.74 11.36
C GLY A 167 -2.86 -6.34 12.65
N VAL A 168 -1.72 -7.03 12.59
CA VAL A 168 -1.08 -7.67 13.76
C VAL A 168 -0.13 -6.74 14.49
N GLN A 169 0.76 -6.10 13.73
CA GLN A 169 1.81 -5.18 14.15
C GLN A 169 2.93 -5.85 14.96
N ASP A 170 2.59 -6.38 16.14
CA ASP A 170 3.50 -7.12 17.03
C ASP A 170 2.69 -8.02 17.99
N PHE A 171 3.29 -9.12 18.45
CA PHE A 171 2.73 -9.99 19.48
C PHE A 171 3.33 -9.75 20.87
N ASP A 172 4.41 -8.98 20.98
CA ASP A 172 4.99 -8.61 22.27
C ASP A 172 4.05 -7.69 23.06
N GLU A 173 3.65 -8.12 24.26
CA GLU A 173 2.70 -7.40 25.11
C GLU A 173 3.20 -5.99 25.49
N LYS A 174 4.50 -5.84 25.75
CA LYS A 174 5.09 -4.54 26.12
C LYS A 174 5.06 -3.57 24.95
N VAL A 175 5.35 -4.06 23.74
CA VAL A 175 5.20 -3.28 22.50
C VAL A 175 3.72 -2.88 22.33
N GLN A 176 2.79 -3.83 22.42
CA GLN A 176 1.35 -3.58 22.25
C GLN A 176 0.79 -2.54 23.24
N LEU A 177 1.19 -2.60 24.51
CA LEU A 177 0.84 -1.62 25.54
C LEU A 177 1.35 -0.23 25.15
N ALA A 178 2.62 -0.12 24.75
CA ALA A 178 3.26 1.15 24.39
C ALA A 178 2.62 1.82 23.15
N ILE A 179 2.02 1.02 22.27
CA ILE A 179 1.33 1.53 21.07
C ILE A 179 -0.19 1.57 21.19
N HIS A 180 -0.74 1.18 22.35
CA HIS A 180 -2.17 1.11 22.64
C HIS A 180 -2.94 0.24 21.62
N ARG A 181 -2.44 -0.99 21.43
CA ARG A 181 -3.03 -2.00 20.53
C ARG A 181 -2.93 -3.41 21.13
N GLN A 182 -3.55 -3.61 22.28
CA GLN A 182 -3.57 -4.92 22.93
C GLN A 182 -4.45 -5.92 22.17
N GLN A 183 -3.91 -7.09 21.87
CA GLN A 183 -4.60 -8.23 21.27
C GLN A 183 -3.82 -9.52 21.53
N SER A 184 -4.52 -10.62 21.77
CA SER A 184 -3.86 -11.91 22.03
C SER A 184 -3.46 -12.61 20.73
N TYR A 185 -2.42 -13.43 20.81
CA TYR A 185 -2.05 -14.36 19.73
C TYR A 185 -3.23 -15.30 19.39
N GLN A 186 -3.94 -15.80 20.40
CA GLN A 186 -5.06 -16.74 20.24
C GLN A 186 -6.23 -16.11 19.46
N LEU A 187 -6.49 -14.81 19.63
CA LEU A 187 -7.49 -14.09 18.85
C LEU A 187 -7.11 -14.10 17.35
N VAL A 188 -5.87 -13.74 17.03
CA VAL A 188 -5.37 -13.73 15.65
C VAL A 188 -5.35 -15.14 15.07
N GLU A 189 -4.86 -16.13 15.82
CA GLU A 189 -4.85 -17.53 15.44
C GLU A 189 -6.24 -18.05 15.08
N THR A 190 -7.24 -17.77 15.93
CA THR A 190 -8.63 -18.14 15.67
C THR A 190 -9.13 -17.59 14.34
N LEU A 191 -8.87 -16.31 14.05
CA LEU A 191 -9.31 -15.67 12.81
C LEU A 191 -8.56 -16.16 11.58
N VAL A 192 -7.24 -16.39 11.68
CA VAL A 192 -6.42 -16.92 10.58
C VAL A 192 -6.84 -18.35 10.23
N LEU A 193 -7.04 -19.22 11.22
CA LEU A 193 -7.52 -20.58 11.01
C LEU A 193 -8.93 -20.58 10.40
N ALA A 194 -9.84 -19.75 10.92
CA ALA A 194 -11.17 -19.60 10.36
C ALA A 194 -11.14 -19.09 8.92
N ALA A 195 -10.26 -18.12 8.59
CA ALA A 195 -10.12 -17.61 7.23
C ALA A 195 -9.74 -18.75 6.25
N ARG A 196 -8.79 -19.60 6.64
CA ARG A 196 -8.42 -20.76 5.82
C ARG A 196 -9.58 -21.75 5.65
N GLN A 197 -10.26 -22.10 6.74
CA GLN A 197 -11.38 -23.03 6.70
C GLN A 197 -12.54 -22.53 5.83
N LEU A 198 -12.78 -21.21 5.83
CA LEU A 198 -13.79 -20.57 5.01
C LEU A 198 -13.32 -20.33 3.55
N GLY A 199 -12.10 -20.74 3.19
CA GLY A 199 -11.58 -20.70 1.84
C GLY A 199 -11.21 -19.31 1.33
N PHE A 200 -10.70 -18.42 2.19
CA PHE A 200 -9.96 -17.25 1.70
C PHE A 200 -8.70 -17.72 0.96
N SER A 201 -8.44 -17.17 -0.23
CA SER A 201 -7.31 -17.58 -1.08
C SER A 201 -6.00 -16.90 -0.75
N SER A 202 -6.04 -15.83 0.07
CA SER A 202 -4.84 -15.14 0.54
C SER A 202 -5.10 -14.45 1.88
N VAL A 203 -4.34 -14.84 2.88
CA VAL A 203 -4.29 -14.23 4.21
C VAL A 203 -2.97 -13.47 4.36
N ASN A 204 -3.06 -12.15 4.52
CA ASN A 204 -1.93 -11.28 4.84
C ASN A 204 -1.90 -10.93 6.34
N LEU A 205 -0.71 -10.85 6.93
CA LEU A 205 -0.49 -10.21 8.23
C LEU A 205 0.35 -8.95 8.07
N ASP A 206 -0.16 -7.83 8.57
CA ASP A 206 0.61 -6.58 8.67
C ASP A 206 1.40 -6.58 9.99
N LEU A 207 2.71 -6.36 9.89
CA LEU A 207 3.67 -6.23 10.98
C LEU A 207 4.37 -4.88 10.88
N VAL A 208 4.91 -4.39 12.00
CA VAL A 208 5.68 -3.15 12.03
C VAL A 208 6.97 -3.37 12.79
N TYR A 209 8.11 -2.99 12.20
CA TYR A 209 9.40 -2.95 12.90
C TYR A 209 9.84 -1.51 13.18
N GLY A 210 10.62 -1.32 14.24
CA GLY A 210 10.99 -0.01 14.78
C GLY A 210 9.99 0.56 15.79
N LEU A 211 9.08 -0.25 16.34
CA LEU A 211 8.17 0.15 17.42
C LEU A 211 8.90 0.22 18.79
N PRO A 212 8.37 0.96 19.77
CA PRO A 212 9.00 1.06 21.10
C PRO A 212 9.19 -0.31 21.75
N PHE A 213 10.32 -0.52 22.41
CA PHE A 213 10.71 -1.75 23.12
C PHE A 213 10.95 -2.99 22.23
N GLN A 214 10.99 -2.84 20.90
CA GLN A 214 11.42 -3.94 20.03
C GLN A 214 12.94 -4.14 20.13
N HIS A 215 13.32 -5.40 20.31
CA HIS A 215 14.70 -5.87 20.31
C HIS A 215 14.79 -7.12 19.43
N PRO A 216 15.99 -7.51 18.94
CA PRO A 216 16.14 -8.69 18.09
C PRO A 216 15.53 -9.97 18.70
N ASP A 217 15.62 -10.16 20.01
CA ASP A 217 15.07 -11.34 20.69
C ASP A 217 13.53 -11.32 20.75
N SER A 218 12.93 -10.21 21.18
CA SER A 218 11.46 -10.07 21.24
C SER A 218 10.84 -10.15 19.84
N PHE A 219 11.46 -9.49 18.86
CA PHE A 219 10.98 -9.53 17.49
C PHE A 219 11.19 -10.91 16.84
N THR A 220 12.23 -11.66 17.24
CA THR A 220 12.38 -13.07 16.84
C THR A 220 11.21 -13.91 17.35
N ALA A 221 10.76 -13.72 18.59
CA ALA A 221 9.59 -14.42 19.13
C ALA A 221 8.32 -14.09 18.34
N THR A 222 8.08 -12.80 18.03
CA THR A 222 6.98 -12.37 17.16
C THR A 222 7.03 -13.04 15.79
N LEU A 223 8.21 -13.09 15.14
CA LEU A 223 8.36 -13.76 13.84
C LEU A 223 8.16 -15.29 13.92
N GLN A 224 8.48 -15.93 15.05
CA GLN A 224 8.19 -17.34 15.27
C GLN A 224 6.67 -17.58 15.37
N GLN A 225 5.93 -16.71 16.07
CA GLN A 225 4.47 -16.76 16.13
C GLN A 225 3.84 -16.52 14.75
N VAL A 226 4.34 -15.54 13.99
CA VAL A 226 3.91 -15.31 12.60
C VAL A 226 4.15 -16.56 11.75
N ARG A 227 5.29 -17.24 11.91
CA ARG A 227 5.57 -18.50 11.21
C ARG A 227 4.59 -19.61 11.62
N GLN A 228 4.25 -19.71 12.91
CA GLN A 228 3.25 -20.68 13.39
C GLN A 228 1.88 -20.43 12.78
N LEU A 229 1.51 -19.16 12.61
CA LEU A 229 0.28 -18.78 11.92
C LEU A 229 0.32 -19.09 10.43
N ASP A 230 1.49 -19.21 9.79
CA ASP A 230 1.71 -19.58 8.38
C ASP A 230 0.92 -18.75 7.33
N PRO A 231 0.84 -17.41 7.43
CA PRO A 231 0.07 -16.60 6.48
C PRO A 231 0.63 -16.71 5.05
N ASP A 232 -0.17 -16.37 4.05
CA ASP A 232 0.27 -16.43 2.64
C ASP A 232 1.17 -15.24 2.29
N ARG A 233 0.91 -14.10 2.94
CA ARG A 233 1.63 -12.84 2.77
C ARG A 233 1.95 -12.17 4.11
N ILE A 234 3.02 -11.40 4.12
CA ILE A 234 3.41 -10.57 5.25
C ILE A 234 3.79 -9.18 4.71
N SER A 235 3.16 -8.14 5.24
CA SER A 235 3.57 -6.76 5.05
C SER A 235 4.31 -6.28 6.29
N LEU A 236 5.63 -6.13 6.21
CA LEU A 236 6.51 -5.72 7.29
C LEU A 236 6.90 -4.24 7.14
N PHE A 237 6.09 -3.36 7.69
CA PHE A 237 6.27 -1.92 7.53
C PHE A 237 7.35 -1.35 8.47
N SER A 238 8.17 -0.46 7.91
CA SER A 238 9.08 0.39 8.68
C SER A 238 8.29 1.47 9.46
N TYR A 239 8.40 1.51 10.79
CA TYR A 239 7.73 2.53 11.59
C TYR A 239 8.24 3.94 11.25
N ALA A 240 7.30 4.84 10.92
CA ALA A 240 7.58 6.25 10.65
C ALA A 240 7.09 7.12 11.82
N HIS A 241 8.03 7.58 12.65
CA HIS A 241 7.77 8.47 13.78
C HIS A 241 7.83 9.95 13.34
N LEU A 242 6.66 10.58 13.22
CA LEU A 242 6.44 11.97 12.83
C LEU A 242 5.39 12.64 13.74
N PRO A 243 5.66 12.80 15.05
CA PRO A 243 4.69 13.27 16.06
C PRO A 243 4.22 14.73 15.86
N GLU A 244 4.98 15.51 15.09
CA GLU A 244 4.60 16.82 14.55
C GLU A 244 3.34 16.72 13.68
N ARG A 245 3.26 15.68 12.83
CA ARG A 245 2.17 15.44 11.88
C ARG A 245 1.08 14.52 12.45
N PHE A 246 1.46 13.56 13.29
CA PHE A 246 0.56 12.56 13.86
C PHE A 246 0.56 12.66 15.37
N ALA A 247 -0.31 13.50 15.93
CA ALA A 247 -0.32 13.84 17.35
C ALA A 247 -0.37 12.62 18.30
N ALA A 248 -1.01 11.53 17.91
CA ALA A 248 -1.07 10.30 18.70
C ALA A 248 0.31 9.69 18.99
N GLN A 249 1.28 9.88 18.09
CA GLN A 249 2.64 9.35 18.24
C GLN A 249 3.41 10.05 19.37
N ARG A 250 2.97 11.23 19.84
CA ARG A 250 3.53 11.89 21.05
C ARG A 250 3.33 11.08 22.33
N LYS A 251 2.42 10.10 22.32
CA LYS A 251 2.19 9.18 23.44
C LYS A 251 3.19 8.01 23.47
N ILE A 252 4.01 7.85 22.43
CA ILE A 252 5.04 6.81 22.38
C ILE A 252 6.31 7.34 23.07
N PRO A 253 6.88 6.60 24.04
CA PRO A 253 8.15 6.98 24.67
C PRO A 253 9.27 6.94 23.63
N SER A 254 9.83 8.11 23.30
CA SER A 254 10.81 8.26 22.22
C SER A 254 12.14 7.57 22.55
N GLU A 255 12.49 7.54 23.83
CA GLU A 255 13.66 6.83 24.38
C GLU A 255 13.56 5.31 24.25
N ALA A 256 12.35 4.76 24.08
CA ALA A 256 12.13 3.34 23.88
C ALA A 256 12.21 2.93 22.40
N LEU A 257 12.29 3.90 21.48
CA LEU A 257 12.36 3.61 20.05
C LEU A 257 13.74 3.04 19.69
N PRO A 258 13.80 1.98 18.87
CA PRO A 258 15.04 1.51 18.30
C PRO A 258 15.74 2.63 17.53
N ASN A 259 17.04 2.80 17.76
CA ASN A 259 17.85 3.70 16.93
C ASN A 259 17.98 3.15 15.50
N ALA A 260 18.58 3.93 14.59
CA ALA A 260 18.69 3.54 13.18
C ALA A 260 19.39 2.17 13.00
N GLN A 261 20.48 1.92 13.73
CA GLN A 261 21.20 0.65 13.67
C GLN A 261 20.34 -0.52 14.14
N GLN A 262 19.69 -0.40 15.29
CA GLN A 262 18.80 -1.43 15.83
C GLN A 262 17.62 -1.72 14.87
N LYS A 263 17.06 -0.68 14.26
CA LYS A 263 15.97 -0.82 13.29
C LYS A 263 16.40 -1.60 12.04
N LEU A 264 17.65 -1.41 11.60
CA LEU A 264 18.24 -2.19 10.51
C LEU A 264 18.50 -3.64 10.90
N GLU A 265 18.99 -3.88 12.12
CA GLU A 265 19.16 -5.23 12.66
C GLU A 265 17.82 -5.98 12.67
N LEU A 266 16.73 -5.31 13.08
CA LEU A 266 15.37 -5.87 13.01
C LEU A 266 14.95 -6.22 11.58
N LEU A 267 15.20 -5.33 10.60
CA LEU A 267 14.90 -5.61 9.19
C LEU A 267 15.70 -6.80 8.65
N ALA A 268 17.01 -6.82 8.90
CA ALA A 268 17.90 -7.89 8.47
C ALA A 268 17.52 -9.24 9.07
N LEU A 269 17.22 -9.26 10.38
CA LEU A 269 16.68 -10.41 11.09
C LEU A 269 15.40 -10.91 10.42
N SER A 270 14.48 -10.01 10.11
CA SER A 270 13.18 -10.34 9.51
C SER A 270 13.33 -10.97 8.14
N VAL A 271 14.11 -10.35 7.25
CA VAL A 271 14.39 -10.91 5.91
C VAL A 271 14.97 -12.31 6.03
N LYS A 272 15.94 -12.51 6.93
CA LYS A 272 16.57 -13.82 7.14
C LYS A 272 15.57 -14.86 7.64
N LYS A 273 14.80 -14.54 8.69
CA LYS A 273 13.86 -15.48 9.32
C LYS A 273 12.68 -15.82 8.41
N LEU A 274 12.11 -14.82 7.72
CA LEU A 274 11.02 -15.04 6.77
C LEU A 274 11.51 -15.80 5.54
N GLY A 275 12.70 -15.50 5.03
CA GLY A 275 13.32 -16.28 3.95
C GLY A 275 13.55 -17.74 4.33
N GLN A 276 14.03 -18.00 5.55
CA GLN A 276 14.18 -19.36 6.11
C GLN A 276 12.83 -20.08 6.28
N ALA A 277 11.74 -19.33 6.47
CA ALA A 277 10.38 -19.85 6.54
C ALA A 277 9.72 -20.04 5.16
N GLY A 278 10.44 -19.81 4.06
CA GLY A 278 9.95 -20.06 2.70
C GLY A 278 9.24 -18.87 2.03
N TYR A 279 9.33 -17.67 2.63
CA TYR A 279 8.78 -16.46 2.02
C TYR A 279 9.79 -15.82 1.05
N GLN A 280 9.32 -15.50 -0.16
CA GLN A 280 10.02 -14.65 -1.10
C GLN A 280 9.86 -13.19 -0.70
N ALA A 281 10.97 -12.45 -0.60
CA ALA A 281 10.92 -10.99 -0.52
C ALA A 281 10.45 -10.43 -1.88
N ILE A 282 9.23 -9.92 -1.92
CA ILE A 282 8.63 -9.31 -3.11
C ILE A 282 9.25 -7.94 -3.34
N GLY A 283 9.43 -7.14 -2.30
CA GLY A 283 10.11 -5.86 -2.41
C GLY A 283 9.69 -4.91 -1.32
N MET A 284 10.58 -3.97 -0.98
CA MET A 284 10.44 -3.10 0.18
C MET A 284 10.03 -3.90 1.43
N ASP A 285 8.76 -3.76 1.80
CA ASP A 285 8.15 -4.21 3.03
C ASP A 285 7.29 -5.47 2.82
N HIS A 286 7.31 -6.14 1.66
CA HIS A 286 6.38 -7.26 1.34
C HIS A 286 7.07 -8.61 1.12
N PHE A 287 6.49 -9.64 1.72
CA PHE A 287 6.89 -11.03 1.61
C PHE A 287 5.69 -11.90 1.25
N ALA A 288 5.90 -12.90 0.41
CA ALA A 288 4.84 -13.84 0.03
C ALA A 288 5.39 -15.25 -0.18
N LYS A 289 4.55 -16.27 0.01
CA LYS A 289 4.91 -17.65 -0.33
C LYS A 289 5.25 -17.76 -1.82
N ALA A 290 6.14 -18.70 -2.18
CA ALA A 290 6.61 -18.82 -3.56
C ALA A 290 5.50 -19.07 -4.60
N HIS A 291 4.41 -19.71 -4.19
CA HIS A 291 3.23 -19.99 -5.02
C HIS A 291 2.16 -18.88 -4.96
N ASP A 292 2.38 -17.82 -4.18
CA ASP A 292 1.46 -16.68 -4.15
C ASP A 292 1.49 -15.93 -5.49
N SER A 293 0.35 -15.35 -5.87
CA SER A 293 0.19 -14.64 -7.15
C SER A 293 1.17 -13.48 -7.32
N LEU A 294 1.58 -12.78 -6.25
CA LEU A 294 2.59 -11.71 -6.33
C LEU A 294 3.98 -12.26 -6.64
N ALA A 295 4.35 -13.38 -6.00
CA ALA A 295 5.64 -14.01 -6.22
C ALA A 295 5.75 -14.56 -7.66
N ILE A 296 4.67 -15.14 -8.17
CA ILE A 296 4.57 -15.60 -9.56
C ILE A 296 4.68 -14.42 -10.53
N ALA A 297 3.85 -13.39 -10.35
CA ALA A 297 3.84 -12.21 -11.23
C ALA A 297 5.21 -11.53 -11.28
N GLN A 298 5.92 -11.42 -10.15
CA GLN A 298 7.26 -10.85 -10.12
C GLN A 298 8.28 -11.65 -10.94
N ARG A 299 8.27 -12.98 -10.83
CA ARG A 299 9.19 -13.82 -11.61
C ARG A 299 8.93 -13.66 -13.11
N GLU A 300 7.66 -13.56 -13.48
CA GLU A 300 7.22 -13.31 -14.86
C GLU A 300 7.43 -11.86 -15.34
N GLY A 301 7.83 -10.93 -14.46
CA GLY A 301 7.99 -9.51 -14.82
C GLY A 301 6.66 -8.79 -15.04
N LYS A 302 5.61 -9.22 -14.35
CA LYS A 302 4.23 -8.68 -14.45
C LYS A 302 3.73 -8.12 -13.13
N LEU A 303 4.57 -8.02 -12.10
CA LEU A 303 4.16 -7.45 -10.83
C LEU A 303 3.87 -5.96 -11.03
N GLN A 304 2.76 -5.51 -10.46
CA GLN A 304 2.33 -4.11 -10.51
C GLN A 304 2.26 -3.54 -9.10
N ARG A 305 2.13 -2.21 -9.03
CA ARG A 305 1.96 -1.50 -7.76
C ARG A 305 0.98 -0.34 -7.92
N ASN A 306 0.10 -0.20 -6.94
CA ASN A 306 -0.82 0.93 -6.83
C ASN A 306 -0.74 1.52 -5.40
N PHE A 307 -1.68 2.41 -5.05
CA PHE A 307 -1.71 3.07 -3.75
C PHE A 307 -1.96 2.10 -2.57
N GLN A 308 -2.52 0.91 -2.82
CA GLN A 308 -2.75 -0.12 -1.79
C GLN A 308 -1.54 -1.04 -1.59
N GLY A 309 -0.63 -1.12 -2.58
CA GLY A 309 0.60 -1.91 -2.48
C GLY A 309 0.90 -2.68 -3.75
N TYR A 310 1.62 -3.80 -3.60
CA TYR A 310 1.88 -4.70 -4.73
C TYR A 310 0.61 -5.45 -5.12
N THR A 311 0.39 -5.57 -6.42
CA THR A 311 -0.81 -6.17 -6.97
C THR A 311 -0.51 -6.93 -8.26
N THR A 312 -1.37 -7.87 -8.60
CA THR A 312 -1.44 -8.50 -9.93
C THR A 312 -2.45 -7.80 -10.82
N ASP A 313 -3.16 -6.80 -10.29
CA ASP A 313 -4.12 -5.96 -11.01
C ASP A 313 -3.37 -5.01 -11.95
N ASN A 314 -3.59 -5.17 -13.24
CA ASN A 314 -3.07 -4.32 -14.30
C ASN A 314 -4.14 -3.35 -14.85
N CYS A 315 -5.26 -3.20 -14.14
CA CYS A 315 -6.36 -2.34 -14.57
C CYS A 315 -5.89 -0.88 -14.73
N PRO A 316 -6.06 -0.26 -15.91
CA PRO A 316 -5.63 1.12 -16.17
C PRO A 316 -6.52 2.17 -15.49
N ALA A 317 -7.63 1.75 -14.88
CA ALA A 317 -8.57 2.60 -14.18
C ALA A 317 -8.79 2.12 -12.74
N MET A 318 -8.16 2.81 -11.79
CA MET A 318 -8.41 2.63 -10.36
C MET A 318 -9.20 3.82 -9.83
N LEU A 319 -10.46 3.58 -9.44
CA LEU A 319 -11.34 4.59 -8.84
C LEU A 319 -11.33 4.45 -7.31
N GLY A 320 -10.83 5.50 -6.65
CA GLY A 320 -10.90 5.68 -5.20
C GLY A 320 -12.17 6.41 -4.78
N LEU A 321 -12.90 5.84 -3.82
CA LEU A 321 -14.12 6.38 -3.24
C LEU A 321 -13.96 6.57 -1.73
N GLY A 322 -14.61 7.60 -1.19
CA GLY A 322 -14.57 7.94 0.23
C GLY A 322 -13.49 8.95 0.60
N VAL A 323 -13.55 9.42 1.84
CA VAL A 323 -12.63 10.43 2.39
C VAL A 323 -11.18 10.01 2.17
N SER A 324 -10.37 10.94 1.67
CA SER A 324 -8.94 10.80 1.34
C SER A 324 -8.56 9.83 0.22
N ALA A 325 -9.53 9.10 -0.34
CA ALA A 325 -9.27 8.13 -1.40
C ALA A 325 -8.61 8.80 -2.61
N ILE A 326 -7.70 8.05 -3.26
CA ILE A 326 -6.98 8.49 -4.45
C ILE A 326 -7.40 7.60 -5.61
N SER A 327 -7.63 8.21 -6.77
CA SER A 327 -7.87 7.54 -8.04
C SER A 327 -6.70 7.75 -8.97
N GLN A 328 -6.44 6.77 -9.82
CA GLN A 328 -5.49 6.85 -10.92
C GLN A 328 -6.12 6.21 -12.15
N VAL A 329 -6.39 7.01 -13.17
CA VAL A 329 -7.08 6.56 -14.38
C VAL A 329 -6.38 7.16 -15.60
N GLY A 330 -5.78 6.29 -16.42
CA GLY A 330 -4.93 6.73 -17.52
C GLY A 330 -3.82 7.66 -17.02
N ASN A 331 -3.74 8.86 -17.60
CA ASN A 331 -2.78 9.89 -17.20
C ASN A 331 -3.34 10.88 -16.15
N GLN A 332 -4.42 10.55 -15.44
CA GLN A 332 -4.99 11.42 -14.42
C GLN A 332 -4.87 10.80 -13.02
N ILE A 333 -4.49 11.62 -12.03
CA ILE A 333 -4.53 11.26 -10.62
C ILE A 333 -5.35 12.32 -9.88
N TRP A 334 -6.30 11.91 -9.05
CA TRP A 334 -7.04 12.82 -8.18
C TRP A 334 -7.33 12.22 -6.82
N GLN A 335 -7.57 13.09 -5.83
CA GLN A 335 -7.79 12.73 -4.44
C GLN A 335 -9.05 13.41 -3.89
N GLN A 336 -9.84 12.65 -3.15
CA GLN A 336 -10.99 13.14 -2.39
C GLN A 336 -10.55 13.95 -1.16
N GLN A 337 -11.45 14.78 -0.61
CA GLN A 337 -11.23 15.54 0.62
C GLN A 337 -10.67 14.65 1.73
N LYS A 338 -9.65 15.14 2.45
CA LYS A 338 -9.04 14.41 3.58
C LYS A 338 -9.77 14.64 4.91
N ASP A 339 -10.50 15.74 5.01
CA ASP A 339 -11.32 16.06 6.18
C ASP A 339 -12.73 15.51 5.98
N LEU A 340 -13.21 14.75 6.97
CA LEU A 340 -14.49 14.06 6.88
C LEU A 340 -15.69 15.02 6.84
N ASN A 341 -15.61 16.18 7.52
CA ASN A 341 -16.70 17.15 7.53
C ASN A 341 -16.79 17.89 6.19
N LEU A 342 -15.66 18.26 5.60
CA LEU A 342 -15.60 18.82 4.26
C LEU A 342 -16.05 17.81 3.20
N TYR A 343 -15.64 16.53 3.35
CA TYR A 343 -16.14 15.44 2.51
C TYR A 343 -17.68 15.40 2.53
N TYR A 344 -18.30 15.35 3.72
CA TYR A 344 -19.77 15.33 3.82
C TYR A 344 -20.44 16.55 3.20
N ARG A 345 -19.89 17.74 3.45
CA ARG A 345 -20.44 18.98 2.90
C ARG A 345 -20.43 18.97 1.37
N GLN A 346 -19.28 18.67 0.77
CA GLN A 346 -19.13 18.66 -0.69
C GLN A 346 -19.95 17.56 -1.36
N GLN A 347 -20.09 16.39 -0.72
CA GLN A 347 -20.97 15.33 -1.24
C GLN A 347 -22.44 15.77 -1.29
N LEU A 348 -22.90 16.63 -0.37
CA LEU A 348 -24.26 17.19 -0.39
C LEU A 348 -24.40 18.31 -1.43
N GLU A 349 -23.40 19.18 -1.57
CA GLU A 349 -23.46 20.35 -2.44
C GLU A 349 -23.17 20.03 -3.92
N LEU A 350 -22.25 19.09 -4.19
CA LEU A 350 -21.67 18.83 -5.51
C LEU A 350 -21.85 17.38 -5.99
N GLY A 351 -22.19 16.44 -5.08
CA GLY A 351 -22.21 15.00 -5.36
C GLY A 351 -20.83 14.33 -5.45
N HIS A 352 -19.75 15.10 -5.22
CA HIS A 352 -18.38 14.59 -5.15
C HIS A 352 -17.55 15.41 -4.17
N SER A 353 -16.36 14.93 -3.83
CA SER A 353 -15.44 15.59 -2.89
C SER A 353 -14.01 15.74 -3.44
N ILE A 354 -13.85 15.76 -4.76
CA ILE A 354 -12.55 15.90 -5.41
C ILE A 354 -11.88 17.20 -4.93
N ASP A 355 -10.73 17.07 -4.27
CA ASP A 355 -9.98 18.18 -3.67
C ASP A 355 -8.81 18.59 -4.56
N LYS A 356 -7.98 17.59 -4.90
CA LYS A 356 -6.71 17.78 -5.60
C LYS A 356 -6.53 16.78 -6.72
N GLY A 357 -5.77 17.15 -7.74
CA GLY A 357 -5.42 16.24 -8.81
C GLY A 357 -4.35 16.81 -9.73
N MET A 358 -3.99 16.04 -10.74
CA MET A 358 -3.11 16.45 -11.83
C MET A 358 -3.29 15.54 -13.06
N ALA A 359 -2.99 16.12 -14.22
CA ALA A 359 -2.72 15.38 -15.44
C ALA A 359 -1.21 15.13 -15.54
N LEU A 360 -0.82 13.89 -15.81
CA LEU A 360 0.56 13.50 -16.04
C LEU A 360 0.98 13.96 -17.44
N SER A 361 2.14 14.62 -17.52
CA SER A 361 2.83 14.89 -18.77
C SER A 361 3.32 13.58 -19.42
N LEU A 362 3.88 13.67 -20.63
CA LEU A 362 4.51 12.51 -21.26
C LEU A 362 5.75 12.04 -20.45
N ASP A 363 6.60 12.97 -19.99
CA ASP A 363 7.75 12.66 -19.15
C ASP A 363 7.33 12.01 -17.81
N ASP A 364 6.23 12.46 -17.22
CA ASP A 364 5.67 11.85 -16.01
C ASP A 364 5.30 10.39 -16.22
N GLN A 365 4.63 10.08 -17.33
CA GLN A 365 4.21 8.73 -17.68
C GLN A 365 5.40 7.81 -17.96
N ILE A 366 6.40 8.30 -18.70
CA ILE A 366 7.65 7.58 -18.99
C ILE A 366 8.36 7.24 -17.67
N ARG A 367 8.56 8.23 -16.79
CA ARG A 367 9.23 8.03 -15.50
C ARG A 367 8.42 7.13 -14.57
N ALA A 368 7.09 7.26 -14.56
CA ALA A 368 6.23 6.39 -13.76
C ALA A 368 6.38 4.92 -14.16
N ASP A 369 6.40 4.63 -15.47
CA ASP A 369 6.59 3.29 -16.00
C ASP A 369 7.97 2.72 -15.62
N LEU A 370 9.03 3.49 -15.80
CA LEU A 370 10.38 3.08 -15.41
C LEU A 370 10.49 2.81 -13.91
N ILE A 371 9.99 3.73 -13.08
CA ILE A 371 10.01 3.59 -11.62
C ILE A 371 9.20 2.37 -11.20
N ALA A 372 8.03 2.13 -11.80
CA ALA A 372 7.22 0.95 -11.52
C ALA A 372 7.98 -0.35 -11.83
N GLU A 373 8.65 -0.44 -12.98
CA GLU A 373 9.44 -1.62 -13.36
C GLU A 373 10.59 -1.90 -12.37
N LEU A 374 11.32 -0.87 -11.95
CA LEU A 374 12.37 -1.03 -10.94
C LEU A 374 11.80 -1.46 -9.58
N MET A 375 10.72 -0.82 -9.14
CA MET A 375 10.10 -1.05 -7.82
C MET A 375 9.38 -2.40 -7.72
N CYS A 376 8.92 -2.96 -8.85
CA CYS A 376 8.14 -4.20 -8.89
C CYS A 376 8.96 -5.40 -9.38
N ASN A 377 9.69 -5.24 -10.48
CA ASN A 377 10.30 -6.36 -11.20
C ASN A 377 11.83 -6.41 -11.04
N PHE A 378 12.43 -5.37 -10.44
CA PHE A 378 13.87 -5.23 -10.22
C PHE A 378 14.71 -5.28 -11.51
N ARG A 379 14.08 -5.12 -12.67
CA ARG A 379 14.72 -5.14 -13.98
C ARG A 379 13.90 -4.34 -14.97
N LEU A 380 14.57 -3.76 -15.95
CA LEU A 380 13.98 -3.10 -17.10
C LEU A 380 14.75 -3.50 -18.36
N ASP A 381 14.04 -3.91 -19.40
CA ASP A 381 14.56 -4.08 -20.76
C ASP A 381 14.59 -2.70 -21.43
N THR A 382 15.78 -2.14 -21.62
CA THR A 382 15.95 -0.75 -22.07
C THR A 382 15.56 -0.57 -23.53
N GLU A 383 15.74 -1.60 -24.37
CA GLU A 383 15.37 -1.56 -25.79
C GLU A 383 13.85 -1.57 -25.94
N LYS A 384 13.15 -2.50 -25.27
CA LYS A 384 11.67 -2.54 -25.31
C LYS A 384 11.05 -1.28 -24.70
N PHE A 385 11.66 -0.74 -23.65
CA PHE A 385 11.20 0.50 -23.05
C PHE A 385 11.38 1.69 -24.01
N ALA A 386 12.54 1.78 -24.66
CA ALA A 386 12.83 2.79 -25.68
C ALA A 386 11.85 2.71 -26.86
N GLU A 387 11.55 1.50 -27.33
CA GLU A 387 10.56 1.26 -28.39
C GLU A 387 9.14 1.68 -27.97
N LYS A 388 8.70 1.26 -26.78
CA LYS A 388 7.39 1.61 -26.22
C LYS A 388 7.17 3.12 -26.18
N TRP A 389 8.19 3.87 -25.74
CA TRP A 389 8.10 5.31 -25.53
C TRP A 389 8.68 6.14 -26.68
N GLN A 390 9.17 5.49 -27.74
CA GLN A 390 9.74 6.14 -28.94
C GLN A 390 10.85 7.15 -28.57
N LEU A 391 11.83 6.71 -27.77
CA LEU A 391 12.92 7.56 -27.28
C LEU A 391 14.29 6.87 -27.37
N ASP A 392 15.36 7.67 -27.33
CA ASP A 392 16.71 7.17 -27.07
C ASP A 392 16.96 7.12 -25.56
N PHE A 393 17.08 5.91 -24.99
CA PHE A 393 17.12 5.72 -23.54
C PHE A 393 18.32 6.42 -22.88
N ALA A 394 19.50 6.32 -23.49
CA ALA A 394 20.74 6.85 -22.92
C ALA A 394 20.76 8.38 -22.91
N SER A 395 20.30 9.00 -24.00
CA SER A 395 20.16 10.44 -24.13
C SER A 395 19.08 10.98 -23.19
N TYR A 396 17.88 10.37 -23.21
CA TYR A 396 16.72 10.82 -22.44
C TYR A 396 16.97 10.79 -20.93
N PHE A 397 17.64 9.75 -20.43
CA PHE A 397 17.96 9.58 -19.02
C PHE A 397 19.40 9.93 -18.65
N SER A 398 20.15 10.65 -19.51
CA SER A 398 21.58 10.94 -19.30
C SER A 398 21.92 11.46 -17.90
N SER A 399 21.12 12.39 -17.36
CA SER A 399 21.29 12.90 -15.99
C SER A 399 20.99 11.86 -14.90
N SER A 400 19.96 11.04 -15.08
CA SER A 400 19.61 9.93 -14.17
C SER A 400 20.67 8.83 -14.19
N LEU A 401 21.21 8.49 -15.36
CA LEU A 401 22.28 7.50 -15.52
C LEU A 401 23.59 7.97 -14.86
N ALA A 402 23.91 9.27 -14.96
CA ALA A 402 25.03 9.85 -14.24
C ALA A 402 24.87 9.70 -12.71
N GLN A 403 23.66 9.90 -12.17
CA GLN A 403 23.38 9.69 -10.74
C GLN A 403 23.49 8.20 -10.35
N LEU A 404 23.06 7.28 -11.21
CA LEU A 404 23.14 5.84 -10.96
C LEU A 404 24.57 5.30 -10.94
N THR A 405 25.54 5.99 -11.57
CA THR A 405 26.93 5.53 -11.68
C THR A 405 27.53 5.16 -10.31
N ARG A 406 27.23 5.95 -9.27
CA ARG A 406 27.69 5.65 -7.89
C ARG A 406 27.10 4.34 -7.38
N CYS A 407 25.80 4.13 -7.58
CA CYS A 407 25.10 2.89 -7.18
C CYS A 407 25.62 1.67 -7.95
N GLN A 408 26.04 1.86 -9.21
CA GLN A 408 26.66 0.82 -10.01
C GLN A 408 28.06 0.46 -9.50
N GLN A 409 28.87 1.46 -9.13
CA GLN A 409 30.19 1.24 -8.50
C GLN A 409 30.09 0.49 -7.18
N ASP A 410 29.01 0.71 -6.43
CA ASP A 410 28.68 -0.01 -5.19
C ASP A 410 27.99 -1.37 -5.42
N GLY A 411 27.81 -1.80 -6.68
CA GLY A 411 27.22 -3.09 -7.03
C GLY A 411 25.72 -3.21 -6.74
N LEU A 412 24.99 -2.10 -6.54
CA LEU A 412 23.54 -2.10 -6.28
C LEU A 412 22.73 -2.31 -7.57
N VAL A 413 23.29 -1.91 -8.71
CA VAL A 413 22.61 -1.96 -10.00
C VAL A 413 23.61 -2.33 -11.10
N GLU A 414 23.17 -3.15 -12.04
CA GLU A 414 23.89 -3.49 -13.26
C GLU A 414 23.19 -2.77 -14.42
N LEU A 415 23.95 -2.00 -15.21
CA LEU A 415 23.47 -1.36 -16.43
C LEU A 415 24.28 -1.86 -17.62
N THR A 416 23.61 -2.43 -18.60
CA THR A 416 24.14 -2.76 -19.93
C THR A 416 23.39 -1.96 -20.99
N SER A 417 23.73 -2.13 -22.27
CA SER A 417 22.98 -1.51 -23.37
C SER A 417 21.53 -2.00 -23.48
N GLN A 418 21.25 -3.21 -22.99
CA GLN A 418 19.96 -3.92 -23.13
C GLN A 418 19.14 -3.98 -21.85
N GLN A 419 19.77 -3.76 -20.70
CA GLN A 419 19.11 -4.00 -19.42
C GLN A 419 19.63 -3.09 -18.31
N LEU A 420 18.69 -2.59 -17.51
CA LEU A 420 18.93 -2.04 -16.18
C LEU A 420 18.40 -3.03 -15.14
N LYS A 421 19.25 -3.55 -14.27
CA LYS A 421 18.90 -4.62 -13.31
C LYS A 421 19.35 -4.27 -11.90
N VAL A 422 18.43 -4.30 -10.95
CA VAL A 422 18.74 -4.18 -9.52
C VAL A 422 19.33 -5.50 -9.04
N THR A 423 20.55 -5.47 -8.51
CA THR A 423 21.22 -6.67 -8.00
C THR A 423 20.53 -7.14 -6.71
N THR A 424 20.80 -8.37 -6.27
CA THR A 424 20.32 -8.84 -4.95
C THR A 424 20.76 -7.90 -3.82
N LEU A 425 21.95 -7.32 -3.92
CA LEU A 425 22.48 -6.34 -2.97
C LEU A 425 21.72 -5.01 -3.03
N GLY A 426 21.28 -4.58 -4.21
CA GLY A 426 20.55 -3.32 -4.42
C GLY A 426 19.08 -3.33 -4.03
N ARG A 427 18.44 -4.50 -3.87
CA ARG A 427 16.99 -4.59 -3.60
C ARG A 427 16.52 -3.80 -2.36
N PRO A 428 17.22 -3.79 -1.21
CA PRO A 428 16.84 -2.94 -0.07
C PRO A 428 16.85 -1.43 -0.43
N TRP A 429 17.66 -1.05 -1.40
CA TRP A 429 17.90 0.32 -1.85
C TRP A 429 17.11 0.70 -3.10
N VAL A 430 16.13 -0.11 -3.52
CA VAL A 430 15.39 0.11 -4.77
C VAL A 430 14.76 1.51 -4.85
N ARG A 431 14.33 2.09 -3.70
CA ARG A 431 13.82 3.47 -3.64
C ARG A 431 14.89 4.52 -3.93
N VAL A 432 16.15 4.28 -3.56
CA VAL A 432 17.27 5.15 -3.94
C VAL A 432 17.52 5.08 -5.44
N LEU A 433 17.48 3.87 -6.02
CA LEU A 433 17.66 3.67 -7.46
C LEU A 433 16.54 4.32 -8.27
N ALA A 434 15.28 4.14 -7.84
CA ALA A 434 14.12 4.79 -8.44
C ALA A 434 14.20 6.32 -8.34
N ALA A 435 14.74 6.84 -7.23
CA ALA A 435 14.89 8.28 -7.00
C ALA A 435 15.85 8.96 -7.98
N CYS A 436 16.79 8.23 -8.60
CA CYS A 436 17.61 8.78 -9.68
C CYS A 436 16.80 9.19 -10.91
N PHE A 437 15.59 8.64 -11.09
CA PHE A 437 14.70 8.92 -12.21
C PHE A 437 13.57 9.90 -11.88
N ASP A 438 13.49 10.38 -10.63
CA ASP A 438 12.48 11.32 -10.18
C ASP A 438 12.84 12.76 -10.55
N ALA A 439 12.05 13.36 -11.45
CA ALA A 439 12.28 14.73 -11.92
C ALA A 439 11.95 15.80 -10.85
N TYR A 440 11.25 15.42 -9.78
CA TYR A 440 10.74 16.34 -8.76
C TYR A 440 11.41 16.16 -7.40
N LEU A 441 12.42 15.29 -7.30
CA LEU A 441 13.12 15.07 -6.05
C LEU A 441 13.93 16.30 -5.68
N LEU A 442 13.42 17.05 -4.71
CA LEU A 442 14.14 18.18 -4.12
C LEU A 442 15.19 17.68 -3.12
N PRO A 443 16.45 18.17 -3.19
CA PRO A 443 17.44 17.89 -2.16
C PRO A 443 16.91 18.29 -0.78
N GLN A 444 17.01 17.40 0.21
CA GLN A 444 16.70 17.66 1.62
C GLN A 444 15.22 17.89 1.99
N SER A 445 14.25 17.45 1.18
CA SER A 445 12.83 17.53 1.57
C SER A 445 12.55 16.79 2.89
N GLN A 446 12.17 17.54 3.93
CA GLN A 446 11.80 16.97 5.23
C GLN A 446 10.47 16.21 5.21
N GLN A 447 9.71 16.29 4.12
CA GLN A 447 8.39 15.67 3.97
C GLN A 447 8.44 14.15 3.76
N TYR A 448 9.61 13.60 3.46
CA TYR A 448 9.82 12.18 3.21
C TYR A 448 10.31 11.41 4.44
N SER A 449 9.96 10.12 4.48
CA SER A 449 10.48 9.17 5.46
C SER A 449 11.83 8.61 5.00
N GLN A 450 12.62 8.07 5.94
CA GLN A 450 13.86 7.35 5.59
C GLN A 450 13.56 6.20 4.62
N VAL A 451 14.50 5.93 3.72
CA VAL A 451 14.38 4.83 2.76
C VAL A 451 14.45 3.47 3.46
N ILE A 452 15.32 3.35 4.48
CA ILE A 452 15.42 2.17 5.35
C ILE A 452 15.15 2.56 6.81
#